data_AF-A0A8H7W4Z6-F1
#
_entry.id   AF-A0A8H7W4Z6-F1
#
_cell.length_a   1.000
_cell.length_b   1.000
_cell.length_c   1.000
_cell.angle_alpha   90.00
_cell.angle_beta   90.00
_cell.angle_gamma   90.00
#
_symmetry.space_group_name_H-M   'P 1'
#
loop_
_entity.id
_entity.type
_entity.pdbx_description
1 polymer ?
#
loop_
_entity_poly.entity_id
_entity_poly.type
_entity_poly.pdbx_seq_one_letter_code
_entity_poly.pdbx_strand_id
1 'polypeptide(L)'
;MATNYLINHCFLPPQLLQKDDSSEGNDHMLTELFQETLRAAAARAPPETGWKALISIPDLLLEQEGTLTEARLVQSMGSMLSGGVLVLHIRAQNAGMIIRRENEAYVFESFELSPTTDQVTTTKGRLVRCFPGPAIAVKNERVNDVSFRKAFAQCVLQLSDQVVEDACPTSQKVGNLDFVECRQTASPQYVTEMLTGFLRSVGQPHDVTRIQ
;
A
#
# COMPACT_ATOMS: atom_id res chain seq x y z
N MET A 1 12.37 -1.85 -24.82
CA MET A 1 11.10 -1.99 -24.06
C MET A 1 11.31 -1.50 -22.63
N ALA A 2 12.23 -2.10 -21.86
CA ALA A 2 12.57 -1.66 -20.50
C ALA A 2 13.00 -0.20 -20.35
N THR A 3 13.95 0.27 -21.18
CA THR A 3 14.46 1.65 -21.11
C THR A 3 13.38 2.71 -21.36
N ASN A 4 12.40 2.42 -22.22
CA ASN A 4 11.33 3.38 -22.54
C ASN A 4 10.36 3.54 -21.37
N TYR A 5 10.09 2.45 -20.64
CA TYR A 5 9.26 2.49 -19.45
C TYR A 5 9.92 3.35 -18.35
N LEU A 6 11.20 3.13 -18.06
CA LEU A 6 11.95 3.96 -17.12
C LEU A 6 12.01 5.45 -17.54
N ILE A 7 12.20 5.73 -18.83
CA ILE A 7 12.17 7.12 -19.32
C ILE A 7 10.80 7.76 -19.07
N ASN A 8 9.73 7.05 -19.42
CA ASN A 8 8.37 7.56 -19.28
C ASN A 8 7.99 7.80 -17.81
N HIS A 9 8.41 6.92 -16.90
CA HIS A 9 7.96 6.93 -15.51
C HIS A 9 8.93 7.61 -14.52
N CYS A 10 10.19 7.82 -14.89
CA CYS A 10 11.15 8.57 -14.06
C CYS A 10 11.40 10.01 -14.52
N PHE A 11 11.37 10.27 -15.84
CA PHE A 11 11.70 11.58 -16.42
C PHE A 11 10.49 12.36 -16.94
N LEU A 12 9.35 11.68 -17.15
CA LEU A 12 8.08 12.28 -17.56
C LEU A 12 8.19 13.18 -18.82
N PRO A 13 8.64 12.66 -19.98
CA PRO A 13 8.77 13.45 -21.20
C PRO A 13 7.42 14.00 -21.70
N PRO A 14 7.41 15.06 -22.55
CA PRO A 14 6.17 15.74 -22.96
C PRO A 14 5.10 14.88 -23.66
N GLN A 15 5.46 13.70 -24.19
CA GLN A 15 4.53 12.78 -24.86
C GLN A 15 4.54 11.43 -24.15
N LEU A 16 3.79 11.34 -23.05
CA LEU A 16 3.58 10.07 -22.33
C LEU A 16 2.56 9.18 -23.03
N LEU A 17 2.68 7.88 -22.76
CA LEU A 17 1.69 6.89 -23.16
C LEU A 17 0.32 7.30 -22.64
N GLN A 18 -0.67 7.38 -23.53
CA GLN A 18 -2.06 7.75 -23.21
C GLN A 18 -2.91 6.54 -22.84
N LYS A 19 -2.27 5.46 -22.39
CA LYS A 19 -2.91 4.20 -22.00
C LYS A 19 -2.18 3.62 -20.80
N ASP A 20 -2.88 2.79 -20.05
CA ASP A 20 -2.27 1.99 -19.01
C ASP A 20 -1.22 1.05 -19.62
N ASP A 21 0.01 1.15 -19.11
CA ASP A 21 1.15 0.31 -19.43
C ASP A 21 1.67 -0.45 -18.21
N SER A 22 0.86 -0.53 -17.14
CA SER A 22 1.13 -1.31 -15.94
C SER A 22 1.28 -2.79 -16.29
N SER A 23 2.32 -3.42 -15.78
CA SER A 23 2.49 -4.88 -15.82
C SER A 23 3.43 -5.29 -14.70
N GLU A 24 3.33 -6.54 -14.24
CA GLU A 24 4.19 -7.05 -13.17
C GLU A 24 5.69 -6.89 -13.51
N GLY A 25 6.09 -7.15 -14.75
CA GLY A 25 7.49 -7.00 -15.18
C GLY A 25 7.97 -5.54 -15.19
N ASN A 26 7.06 -4.60 -15.47
CA ASN A 26 7.35 -3.17 -15.41
C ASN A 26 7.44 -2.66 -13.96
N ASP A 27 6.50 -3.07 -13.11
CA ASP A 27 6.48 -2.76 -11.67
C ASP A 27 7.75 -3.33 -10.98
N HIS A 28 8.14 -4.56 -11.34
CA HIS A 28 9.36 -5.21 -10.86
C HIS A 28 10.61 -4.41 -11.23
N MET A 29 10.74 -4.00 -12.50
CA MET A 29 11.88 -3.21 -12.97
C MET A 29 12.01 -1.85 -12.26
N LEU A 30 10.91 -1.14 -12.02
CA LEU A 30 10.95 0.10 -11.25
C LEU A 30 11.35 -0.17 -9.80
N THR A 31 10.87 -1.26 -9.22
CA THR A 31 11.21 -1.67 -7.85
C THR A 31 12.70 -2.01 -7.74
N GLU A 32 13.26 -2.76 -8.70
CA GLU A 32 14.69 -3.07 -8.77
C GLU A 32 15.52 -1.79 -8.89
N LEU A 33 15.18 -0.89 -9.82
CA LEU A 33 15.88 0.38 -10.00
C LEU A 33 15.84 1.22 -8.71
N PHE A 34 14.67 1.30 -8.07
CA PHE A 34 14.50 2.00 -6.80
C PHE A 34 15.40 1.41 -5.72
N GLN A 35 15.43 0.08 -5.59
CA GLN A 35 16.29 -0.62 -4.62
C GLN A 35 17.77 -0.37 -4.86
N GLU A 36 18.24 -0.50 -6.11
CA GLU A 36 19.63 -0.25 -6.47
C GLU A 36 20.03 1.20 -6.15
N THR A 37 19.19 2.15 -6.54
CA THR A 37 19.42 3.58 -6.28
C THR A 37 19.43 3.87 -4.78
N LEU A 38 18.52 3.25 -4.02
CA LEU A 38 18.42 3.40 -2.58
C LEU A 38 19.68 2.86 -1.87
N ARG A 39 20.17 1.69 -2.26
CA ARG A 39 21.41 1.11 -1.73
C ARG A 39 22.62 1.98 -2.05
N ALA A 40 22.71 2.50 -3.28
CA ALA A 40 23.79 3.38 -3.69
C ALA A 40 23.79 4.72 -2.93
N ALA A 41 22.60 5.29 -2.70
CA ALA A 41 22.44 6.51 -1.91
C ALA A 41 22.83 6.29 -0.44
N ALA A 42 22.35 5.19 0.17
CA ALA A 42 22.66 4.83 1.54
C ALA A 42 24.16 4.60 1.78
N ALA A 43 24.87 4.00 0.82
CA ALA A 43 26.32 3.80 0.89
C ALA A 43 27.11 5.12 0.95
N ARG A 44 26.50 6.22 0.49
CA ARG A 44 27.09 7.56 0.47
C ARG A 44 26.59 8.45 1.60
N ALA A 45 25.64 7.98 2.40
CA ALA A 45 25.00 8.77 3.43
C ALA A 45 25.65 8.58 4.81
N PRO A 46 25.50 9.55 5.73
CA PRO A 46 26.00 9.42 7.10
C PRO A 46 25.37 8.24 7.85
N PRO A 47 26.05 7.57 8.80
CA PRO A 47 25.56 6.36 9.46
C PRO A 47 24.19 6.47 10.16
N GLU A 48 23.76 7.68 10.54
CA GLU A 48 22.56 7.92 11.37
C GLU A 48 21.25 8.04 10.58
N THR A 49 21.28 7.88 9.27
CA THR A 49 20.18 8.36 8.40
C THR A 49 19.05 7.35 8.13
N GLY A 50 18.84 6.35 9.00
CA GLY A 50 17.67 5.45 8.91
C GLY A 50 17.58 4.55 7.66
N TRP A 51 18.56 4.62 6.74
CA TRP A 51 18.54 3.91 5.45
C TRP A 51 18.41 2.39 5.57
N LYS A 52 18.91 1.80 6.67
CA LYS A 52 18.77 0.36 6.89
C LYS A 52 17.31 -0.08 6.89
N ALA A 53 16.44 0.71 7.53
CA ALA A 53 15.00 0.44 7.52
C ALA A 53 14.42 0.58 6.11
N LEU A 54 14.79 1.64 5.38
CA LEU A 54 14.32 1.87 4.01
C LEU A 54 14.75 0.76 3.05
N ILE A 55 16.01 0.31 3.11
CA ILE A 55 16.54 -0.77 2.27
C ILE A 55 15.80 -2.08 2.52
N SER A 56 15.36 -2.33 3.75
CA SER A 56 14.62 -3.55 4.08
C SER A 56 13.16 -3.55 3.64
N ILE A 57 12.54 -2.40 3.36
CA ILE A 57 11.10 -2.32 3.03
C ILE A 57 10.63 -3.30 1.95
N PRO A 58 11.35 -3.47 0.82
CA PRO A 58 10.94 -4.43 -0.21
C PRO A 58 10.93 -5.88 0.29
N ASP A 59 11.88 -6.24 1.14
CA ASP A 59 11.92 -7.58 1.76
C ASP A 59 10.77 -7.79 2.76
N LEU A 60 10.19 -6.70 3.26
CA LEU A 60 9.04 -6.69 4.18
C LEU A 60 7.69 -6.67 3.45
N LEU A 61 7.68 -6.42 2.14
CA LEU A 61 6.47 -6.40 1.33
C LEU A 61 6.06 -7.83 0.99
N LEU A 62 4.88 -8.23 1.48
CA LEU A 62 4.37 -9.58 1.21
C LEU A 62 3.84 -9.78 -0.20
N GLU A 63 3.36 -8.71 -0.82
CA GLU A 63 2.84 -8.73 -2.19
C GLU A 63 3.96 -8.34 -3.16
N GLN A 64 4.92 -9.24 -3.34
CA GLN A 64 5.80 -9.22 -4.51
C GLN A 64 5.31 -10.29 -5.48
N GLU A 65 5.00 -9.95 -6.73
CA GLU A 65 4.69 -10.93 -7.79
C GLU A 65 3.47 -11.85 -7.50
N GLY A 66 2.38 -11.31 -6.94
CA GLY A 66 1.16 -12.09 -6.70
C GLY A 66 1.29 -13.20 -5.64
N THR A 67 2.34 -13.14 -4.82
CA THR A 67 2.66 -14.18 -3.82
C THR A 67 1.96 -14.01 -2.47
N LEU A 68 1.02 -13.07 -2.36
CA LEU A 68 0.20 -12.91 -1.17
C LEU A 68 -0.78 -14.09 -1.09
N THR A 69 -0.63 -14.94 -0.08
CA THR A 69 -1.55 -16.06 0.20
C THR A 69 -1.96 -16.04 1.66
N GLU A 70 -3.09 -16.68 1.97
CA GLU A 70 -3.65 -16.69 3.33
C GLU A 70 -2.63 -17.31 4.28
N ALA A 71 -2.09 -18.47 3.87
CA ALA A 71 -1.09 -19.21 4.64
C ALA A 71 0.15 -18.37 4.93
N ARG A 72 0.66 -17.64 3.91
CA ARG A 72 1.86 -16.82 4.08
C ARG A 72 1.59 -15.64 5.01
N LEU A 73 0.48 -14.92 4.84
CA LEU A 73 0.14 -13.79 5.72
C LEU A 73 -0.07 -14.24 7.17
N VAL A 74 -0.81 -15.34 7.37
CA VAL A 74 -1.01 -15.95 8.69
C VAL A 74 0.32 -16.33 9.34
N GLN A 75 1.21 -16.99 8.58
CA GLN A 75 2.51 -17.41 9.07
C GLN A 75 3.40 -16.21 9.39
N SER A 76 3.52 -15.26 8.47
CA SER A 76 4.34 -14.05 8.65
C SER A 76 3.93 -13.28 9.88
N MET A 77 2.63 -12.99 10.07
CA MET A 77 2.13 -12.32 11.27
C MET A 77 2.42 -13.12 12.54
N GLY A 78 2.27 -14.44 12.50
CA GLY A 78 2.51 -15.32 13.65
C GLY A 78 3.99 -15.49 14.03
N SER A 79 4.91 -15.29 13.09
CA SER A 79 6.35 -15.37 13.33
C SER A 79 7.02 -14.02 13.64
N MET A 80 6.27 -12.91 13.60
CA MET A 80 6.83 -11.58 13.88
C MET A 80 7.32 -11.47 15.34
N LEU A 81 8.61 -11.16 15.48
CA LEU A 81 9.23 -10.78 16.76
C LEU A 81 9.02 -9.29 17.02
N SER A 82 9.12 -8.87 18.29
CA SER A 82 9.04 -7.43 18.63
C SER A 82 10.05 -6.61 17.82
N GLY A 83 9.61 -5.46 17.32
CA GLY A 83 10.30 -4.64 16.32
C GLY A 83 10.09 -5.08 14.87
N GLY A 84 9.46 -6.23 14.63
CA GLY A 84 9.14 -6.73 13.30
C GLY A 84 8.13 -5.86 12.57
N VAL A 85 8.26 -5.79 11.25
CA VAL A 85 7.38 -5.00 10.38
C VAL A 85 6.94 -5.86 9.20
N LEU A 86 5.69 -5.69 8.80
CA LEU A 86 5.10 -6.34 7.63
C LEU A 86 4.40 -5.27 6.81
N VAL A 87 4.61 -5.26 5.51
CA VAL A 87 3.99 -4.30 4.59
C VAL A 87 3.08 -5.05 3.65
N LEU A 88 1.85 -4.56 3.52
CA LEU A 88 0.83 -5.07 2.62
C LEU A 88 0.52 -3.99 1.59
N HIS A 89 0.58 -4.35 0.33
CA HIS A 89 -0.05 -3.64 -0.76
C HIS A 89 -1.40 -4.31 -1.00
N ILE A 90 -2.47 -3.51 -1.07
CA ILE A 90 -3.83 -3.97 -1.34
C ILE A 90 -4.27 -3.26 -2.61
N ARG A 91 -3.76 -3.78 -3.74
CA ARG A 91 -3.74 -3.08 -5.04
C ARG A 91 -5.14 -2.65 -5.49
N ALA A 92 -6.11 -3.56 -5.43
CA ALA A 92 -7.47 -3.28 -5.89
C ALA A 92 -8.20 -2.19 -5.09
N GLN A 93 -7.71 -1.84 -3.89
CA GLN A 93 -8.27 -0.77 -3.06
C GLN A 93 -7.39 0.48 -3.00
N ASN A 94 -6.31 0.59 -3.79
CA ASN A 94 -5.38 1.74 -3.70
C ASN A 94 -4.92 2.01 -2.24
N ALA A 95 -4.69 0.95 -1.47
CA ALA A 95 -4.40 1.07 -0.05
C ALA A 95 -3.17 0.26 0.34
N GLY A 96 -2.42 0.81 1.29
CA GLY A 96 -1.31 0.16 1.95
C GLY A 96 -1.65 -0.09 3.41
N MET A 97 -1.07 -1.15 3.96
CA MET A 97 -1.10 -1.39 5.40
C MET A 97 0.28 -1.78 5.91
N ILE A 98 0.75 -1.07 6.94
CA ILE A 98 1.93 -1.45 7.71
C ILE A 98 1.46 -2.11 9.00
N ILE A 99 1.94 -3.31 9.27
CA ILE A 99 1.71 -4.02 10.53
C ILE A 99 3.03 -4.03 11.28
N ARG A 100 3.07 -3.37 12.43
CA ARG A 100 4.25 -3.35 13.33
C ARG A 100 4.00 -4.24 14.52
N ARG A 101 4.99 -5.05 14.86
CA ARG A 101 5.02 -5.80 16.11
C ARG A 101 5.71 -4.95 17.17
N GLU A 102 4.94 -4.42 18.10
CA GLU A 102 5.48 -3.80 19.32
C GLU A 102 5.63 -4.86 20.42
N ASN A 103 6.07 -4.46 21.62
CA ASN A 103 6.23 -5.40 22.73
C ASN A 103 4.88 -6.06 23.11
N GLU A 104 3.83 -5.27 23.30
CA GLU A 104 2.54 -5.72 23.86
C GLU A 104 1.37 -5.69 22.85
N ALA A 105 1.62 -5.20 21.64
CA ALA A 105 0.59 -5.12 20.61
C ALA A 105 1.14 -5.32 19.19
N TYR A 106 0.22 -5.51 18.26
CA TYR A 106 0.43 -5.24 16.84
C TYR A 106 -0.25 -3.91 16.49
N VAL A 107 0.47 -3.02 15.84
CA VAL A 107 -0.06 -1.75 15.33
C VAL A 107 -0.32 -1.89 13.84
N PHE A 108 -1.57 -1.68 13.45
CA PHE A 108 -2.02 -1.72 12.06
C PHE A 108 -2.23 -0.30 11.58
N GLU A 109 -1.43 0.14 10.60
CA GLU A 109 -1.44 1.49 10.04
C GLU A 109 -1.92 1.41 8.60
N SER A 110 -3.13 1.91 8.32
CA SER A 110 -3.70 1.94 6.96
C SER A 110 -3.54 3.31 6.32
N PHE A 111 -3.34 3.34 5.00
CA PHE A 111 -3.21 4.59 4.25
C PHE A 111 -3.52 4.39 2.77
N GLU A 112 -3.90 5.49 2.10
CA GLU A 112 -4.12 5.54 0.66
C GLU A 112 -2.77 5.58 -0.07
N LEU A 113 -2.57 4.81 -1.14
CA LEU A 113 -1.29 4.76 -1.86
C LEU A 113 -1.12 5.89 -2.88
N SER A 114 -2.14 6.14 -3.69
CA SER A 114 -2.11 7.18 -4.71
C SER A 114 -3.31 8.12 -4.57
N PRO A 115 -3.12 9.43 -4.78
CA PRO A 115 -4.24 10.37 -4.78
C PRO A 115 -5.13 10.13 -6.00
N THR A 116 -6.39 10.58 -5.92
CA THR A 116 -7.29 10.51 -7.07
C THR A 116 -6.85 11.50 -8.16
N THR A 117 -7.19 11.21 -9.42
CA THR A 117 -6.94 12.13 -10.55
C THR A 117 -7.54 13.51 -10.31
N ASP A 118 -8.68 13.56 -9.63
CA ASP A 118 -9.36 14.81 -9.30
C ASP A 118 -8.56 15.62 -8.28
N GLN A 119 -8.05 14.99 -7.22
CA GLN A 119 -7.15 15.65 -6.27
C GLN A 119 -5.89 16.20 -6.96
N VAL A 120 -5.32 15.46 -7.92
CA VAL A 120 -4.12 15.90 -8.64
C VAL A 120 -4.42 17.08 -9.58
N THR A 121 -5.51 17.03 -10.34
CA THR A 121 -5.80 18.05 -11.37
C THR A 121 -6.42 19.32 -10.80
N THR A 122 -7.15 19.24 -9.69
CA THR A 122 -7.82 20.40 -9.07
C THR A 122 -6.95 21.14 -8.05
N THR A 123 -5.93 20.47 -7.50
CA THR A 123 -5.04 21.10 -6.51
C THR A 123 -4.23 22.22 -7.14
N LYS A 124 -4.37 23.43 -6.60
CA LYS A 124 -3.51 24.56 -6.93
C LYS A 124 -2.26 24.51 -6.04
N GLY A 125 -1.09 24.35 -6.65
CA GLY A 125 0.18 24.30 -5.94
C GLY A 125 0.56 22.88 -5.52
N ARG A 126 0.89 22.68 -4.23
CA ARG A 126 1.37 21.41 -3.69
C ARG A 126 0.22 20.59 -3.13
N LEU A 127 0.03 19.36 -3.62
CA LEU A 127 -0.82 18.36 -2.98
C LEU A 127 -0.15 17.89 -1.68
N VAL A 128 -0.83 18.06 -0.55
CA VAL A 128 -0.37 17.62 0.77
C VAL A 128 -1.09 16.35 1.14
N ARG A 129 -0.34 15.32 1.54
CA ARG A 129 -0.88 14.03 1.97
C ARG A 129 -0.25 13.65 3.30
N CYS A 130 -1.06 13.19 4.25
CA CYS A 130 -0.60 12.82 5.58
C CYS A 130 -0.41 11.30 5.66
N PHE A 131 0.75 10.85 6.13
CA PHE A 131 1.05 9.42 6.28
C PHE A 131 1.64 9.09 7.65
N PRO A 132 1.36 7.90 8.21
CA PRO A 132 0.28 7.00 7.80
C PRO A 132 -1.09 7.55 8.21
N GLY A 133 -2.16 6.91 7.72
CA GLY A 133 -3.54 7.27 8.03
C GLY A 133 -3.93 6.87 9.46
N PRO A 134 -5.10 6.24 9.67
CA PRO A 134 -5.46 5.75 10.99
C PRO A 134 -4.59 4.55 11.40
N ALA A 135 -4.29 4.48 12.69
CA ALA A 135 -3.52 3.39 13.27
C ALA A 135 -4.27 2.78 14.45
N ILE A 136 -4.31 1.45 14.52
CA ILE A 136 -5.02 0.70 15.55
C ILE A 136 -4.05 -0.29 16.20
N ALA A 137 -3.92 -0.22 17.51
CA ALA A 137 -3.19 -1.20 18.30
C ALA A 137 -4.12 -2.33 18.75
N VAL A 138 -3.76 -3.57 18.44
CA VAL A 138 -4.46 -4.79 18.87
C VAL A 138 -3.52 -5.62 19.73
N LYS A 139 -3.99 -6.06 20.90
CA LYS A 139 -3.16 -6.82 21.84
C LYS A 139 -2.61 -8.12 21.24
N ASN A 140 -1.44 -8.51 21.72
CA ASN A 140 -0.75 -9.74 21.31
C ASN A 140 -1.62 -10.97 21.42
N GLU A 141 -2.35 -11.13 22.52
CA GLU A 141 -3.14 -12.34 22.74
C GLU A 141 -4.18 -12.52 21.63
N ARG A 142 -4.76 -11.41 21.15
CA ARG A 142 -5.76 -11.42 20.09
C ARG A 142 -5.16 -11.72 18.72
N VAL A 143 -4.01 -11.13 18.39
CA VAL A 143 -3.35 -11.39 17.08
C VAL A 143 -2.65 -12.75 17.06
N ASN A 144 -2.27 -13.29 18.22
CA ASN A 144 -1.69 -14.63 18.33
C ASN A 144 -2.70 -15.75 18.15
N ASP A 145 -4.00 -15.47 18.31
CA ASP A 145 -5.07 -16.37 17.92
C ASP A 145 -5.03 -16.60 16.39
N VAL A 146 -4.79 -17.85 16.00
CA VAL A 146 -4.74 -18.26 14.60
C VAL A 146 -6.06 -17.98 13.87
N SER A 147 -7.20 -18.01 14.57
CA SER A 147 -8.52 -17.76 14.00
C SER A 147 -8.65 -16.28 13.59
N PHE A 148 -8.15 -15.37 14.42
CA PHE A 148 -8.07 -13.95 14.09
C PHE A 148 -7.18 -13.73 12.85
N ARG A 149 -5.97 -14.31 12.83
CA ARG A 149 -5.06 -14.15 11.68
C ARG A 149 -5.66 -14.68 10.38
N LYS A 150 -6.35 -15.83 10.43
CA LYS A 150 -7.04 -16.40 9.26
C LYS A 150 -8.13 -15.48 8.76
N ALA A 151 -9.02 -15.03 9.64
CA ALA A 151 -10.10 -14.11 9.26
C ALA A 151 -9.56 -12.79 8.68
N PHE A 152 -8.53 -12.23 9.30
CA PHE A 152 -7.85 -11.04 8.81
C PHE A 152 -7.21 -11.27 7.43
N ALA A 153 -6.46 -12.37 7.27
CA ALA A 153 -5.79 -12.70 6.02
C ALA A 153 -6.77 -12.95 4.86
N GLN A 154 -7.89 -13.62 5.14
CA GLN A 154 -8.97 -13.83 4.17
C GLN A 154 -9.58 -12.50 3.72
N CYS A 155 -9.87 -11.59 4.66
CA CYS A 155 -10.40 -10.27 4.33
C CYS A 155 -9.41 -9.46 3.47
N VAL A 156 -8.13 -9.44 3.84
CA VAL A 156 -7.10 -8.74 3.06
C VAL A 156 -6.97 -9.31 1.65
N LEU A 157 -6.94 -10.64 1.50
CA LEU A 157 -6.88 -11.28 0.19
C LEU A 157 -8.09 -10.94 -0.69
N GLN A 158 -9.30 -11.02 -0.13
CA GLN A 158 -10.50 -10.62 -0.86
C GLN A 158 -10.42 -9.18 -1.33
N LEU A 159 -9.92 -8.27 -0.49
CA LEU A 159 -9.73 -6.87 -0.84
C LEU A 159 -8.60 -6.65 -1.86
N SER A 160 -7.58 -7.51 -1.91
CA SER A 160 -6.51 -7.41 -2.91
C SER A 160 -6.92 -7.95 -4.27
N ASP A 161 -7.71 -9.03 -4.30
CA ASP A 161 -8.14 -9.71 -5.53
C ASP A 161 -9.37 -9.07 -6.19
N GLN A 162 -10.31 -8.56 -5.38
CA GLN A 162 -11.60 -8.07 -5.88
C GLN A 162 -11.62 -6.55 -5.94
N VAL A 163 -11.84 -6.02 -7.14
CA VAL A 163 -12.33 -4.65 -7.29
C VAL A 163 -13.79 -4.66 -6.85
N VAL A 164 -14.08 -4.09 -5.68
CA VAL A 164 -15.46 -3.90 -5.25
C VAL A 164 -16.07 -2.87 -6.19
N GLU A 165 -17.17 -3.19 -6.88
CA GLU A 165 -17.75 -2.32 -7.92
C GLU A 165 -18.02 -0.90 -7.40
N ASP A 166 -18.45 -0.77 -6.14
CA ASP A 166 -18.66 0.52 -5.46
C ASP A 166 -17.36 1.28 -5.12
N ALA A 167 -16.20 0.61 -5.12
CA ALA A 167 -14.89 1.25 -4.95
C ALA A 167 -14.39 1.94 -6.21
N CYS A 168 -14.97 1.63 -7.38
CA CYS A 168 -14.66 2.29 -8.63
C CYS A 168 -15.56 3.52 -8.81
N PRO A 169 -14.99 4.74 -8.86
CA PRO A 169 -15.79 5.90 -9.20
C PRO A 169 -16.28 5.76 -10.65
N THR A 170 -17.57 5.54 -10.81
CA THR A 170 -18.21 5.52 -12.13
C THR A 170 -18.42 6.97 -12.58
N SER A 171 -17.65 7.40 -13.58
CA SER A 171 -17.92 8.67 -14.25
C SER A 171 -18.80 8.41 -15.48
N GLN A 172 -20.04 8.89 -15.47
CA GLN A 172 -20.83 8.99 -16.69
C GLN A 172 -20.29 10.15 -17.52
N LYS A 173 -19.77 9.86 -18.71
CA LYS A 173 -19.58 10.89 -19.73
C LYS A 173 -20.95 11.46 -20.10
N VAL A 174 -21.13 12.76 -19.93
CA VAL A 174 -22.23 13.50 -20.58
C VAL A 174 -21.98 13.46 -22.08
N GLY A 175 -22.60 12.50 -22.78
CA GLY A 175 -22.46 12.34 -24.23
C GLY A 175 -22.42 10.89 -24.70
N ASN A 176 -23.55 10.21 -24.59
CA ASN A 176 -24.04 9.16 -25.50
C ASN A 176 -23.04 8.12 -26.03
N LEU A 177 -22.21 7.53 -25.17
CA LEU A 177 -21.45 6.30 -25.44
C LEU A 177 -21.41 5.49 -24.14
N ASP A 178 -22.00 4.30 -24.18
CA ASP A 178 -22.01 3.28 -23.10
C ASP A 178 -20.61 2.70 -22.87
N PHE A 179 -19.67 3.54 -22.43
CA PHE A 179 -18.33 3.12 -22.07
C PHE A 179 -18.07 3.57 -20.64
N VAL A 180 -18.15 2.62 -19.70
CA VAL A 180 -17.70 2.81 -18.32
C VAL A 180 -16.19 2.94 -18.37
N GLU A 181 -15.70 4.17 -18.40
CA GLU A 181 -14.29 4.46 -18.33
C GLU A 181 -13.89 4.46 -16.84
N CYS A 182 -13.31 3.35 -16.35
CA CYS A 182 -12.61 3.32 -15.06
C CYS A 182 -11.36 4.20 -15.14
N ARG A 183 -11.56 5.52 -15.09
CA ARG A 183 -10.49 6.53 -15.17
C ARG A 183 -9.99 7.01 -13.81
N GLN A 184 -10.59 6.57 -12.71
CA GLN A 184 -10.25 7.03 -11.38
C GLN A 184 -9.64 5.90 -10.54
N THR A 185 -8.63 6.26 -9.76
CA THR A 185 -8.04 5.42 -8.72
C THR A 185 -9.14 4.86 -7.80
N ALA A 186 -9.06 3.57 -7.45
CA ALA A 186 -10.01 2.94 -6.54
C ALA A 186 -10.05 3.67 -5.18
N SER A 187 -11.22 3.70 -4.55
CA SER A 187 -11.38 4.28 -3.21
C SER A 187 -10.70 3.40 -2.15
N PRO A 188 -9.87 3.98 -1.25
CA PRO A 188 -9.22 3.23 -0.17
C PRO A 188 -10.14 2.87 1.00
N GLN A 189 -11.40 3.31 0.98
CA GLN A 189 -12.34 3.23 2.10
C GLN A 189 -12.50 1.83 2.72
N TYR A 190 -12.43 0.77 1.91
CA TYR A 190 -12.58 -0.59 2.43
C TYR A 190 -11.40 -1.02 3.34
N VAL A 191 -10.23 -0.40 3.16
CA VAL A 191 -9.06 -0.62 4.00
C VAL A 191 -8.98 0.46 5.08
N THR A 192 -9.03 1.74 4.70
CA THR A 192 -8.82 2.87 5.61
C THR A 192 -9.99 3.09 6.57
N GLU A 193 -11.20 2.64 6.23
CA GLU A 193 -12.40 2.82 7.05
C GLU A 193 -12.96 1.47 7.52
N MET A 194 -13.34 0.57 6.61
CA MET A 194 -14.02 -0.68 6.99
C MET A 194 -13.10 -1.64 7.77
N LEU A 195 -11.97 -2.06 7.17
CA LEU A 195 -11.02 -2.96 7.83
C LEU A 195 -10.45 -2.31 9.10
N THR A 196 -10.15 -1.00 9.05
CA THR A 196 -9.71 -0.23 10.22
C THR A 196 -10.79 -0.20 11.31
N GLY A 197 -12.07 -0.08 10.94
CA GLY A 197 -13.21 -0.15 11.86
C GLY A 197 -13.35 -1.52 12.53
N PHE A 198 -13.14 -2.61 11.78
CA PHE A 198 -13.09 -3.96 12.34
C PHE A 198 -11.94 -4.11 13.35
N LEU A 199 -10.74 -3.65 13.00
CA LEU A 199 -9.60 -3.67 13.92
C LEU A 199 -9.88 -2.85 15.19
N ARG A 200 -10.55 -1.70 15.06
CA ARG A 200 -10.95 -0.86 16.19
C ARG A 200 -11.91 -1.57 17.13
N SER A 201 -12.74 -2.50 16.66
CA SER A 201 -13.65 -3.27 17.52
C SER A 201 -12.94 -4.24 18.47
N VAL A 202 -11.70 -4.63 18.15
CA VAL A 202 -10.88 -5.57 18.93
C VAL A 202 -9.59 -4.94 19.47
N GLY A 203 -9.42 -3.64 19.27
CA GLY A 203 -8.22 -2.89 19.60
C GLY A 203 -8.57 -1.48 20.04
N GLN A 204 -7.60 -0.58 19.93
CA GLN A 204 -7.76 0.84 20.28
C GLN A 204 -6.99 1.73 19.31
N PRO A 205 -7.45 2.97 19.07
CA PRO A 205 -6.67 3.96 18.33
C PRO A 205 -5.26 4.09 18.89
N HIS A 206 -4.29 4.19 18.01
CA HIS A 206 -2.88 4.34 18.34
C HIS A 206 -2.33 5.61 17.70
N ASP A 207 -1.66 6.43 18.50
CA ASP A 207 -1.06 7.66 18.00
C ASP A 207 0.29 7.35 17.36
N VAL A 208 0.39 7.68 16.07
CA VAL A 208 1.59 7.51 15.26
C VAL A 208 2.10 8.87 14.81
N THR A 209 3.42 9.00 14.69
CA THR A 209 4.03 10.22 14.14
C THR A 209 3.70 10.29 12.66
N ARG A 210 2.98 11.33 12.26
CA ARG A 210 2.58 11.54 10.86
C ARG A 210 3.54 12.49 10.15
N ILE A 211 3.80 12.21 8.89
CA ILE A 211 4.54 13.07 7.96
C ILE A 211 3.55 13.73 6.99
N GLN A 212 3.88 14.94 6.52
CA GLN A 212 3.08 15.75 5.58
C GLN A 212 3.91 16.21 4.39
#